data_AF-A0A7R9UX49-F1
#
_entry.id   AF-A0A7R9UX49-F1
#
_cell.length_a   1.000
_cell.length_b   1.000
_cell.length_c   1.000
_cell.angle_alpha   90.00
_cell.angle_beta   90.00
_cell.angle_gamma   90.00
#
_symmetry.space_group_name_H-M   'P 1'
#
loop_
_entity.id
_entity.type
_entity.pdbx_description
1 polymer ?
#
loop_
_entity_poly.entity_id
_entity_poly.type
_entity_poly.pdbx_seq_one_letter_code
_entity_poly.pdbx_strand_id
1 'polypeptide(L)'
;VGRREEACVVEPASATCAEEVQLSAAKALFDVVDSDGSGELSRDEVIGSGFHSLLRHYYGIGEIDELFAASDGSDGGAAGANAAPGARMQRELSFEQFVRAARAIGALSDAETLRLELLRNRDVRDADAAGRRHRHSERFDAMLATFADWTVGGEEGRLLAEVGNERLRAVLGGCFAGARNRQVVSALKILYEDHAPLRMGGDLIFGLMTRVVHGAQRARKAA
;
A
#
# COMPACT_ATOMS: atom_id res chain seq x y z
N VAL A 1 77.75 -13.08 -12.06
CA VAL A 1 76.55 -13.93 -11.91
C VAL A 1 75.63 -13.25 -10.89
N GLY A 2 74.77 -12.36 -11.36
CA GLY A 2 73.77 -11.67 -10.53
C GLY A 2 72.39 -12.08 -11.01
N ARG A 3 71.69 -12.90 -10.21
CA ARG A 3 70.30 -13.26 -10.47
C ARG A 3 69.43 -12.12 -9.96
N ARG A 4 68.73 -11.45 -10.88
CA ARG A 4 67.61 -10.55 -10.56
C ARG A 4 66.41 -11.42 -10.27
N GLU A 5 65.87 -11.31 -9.05
CA GLU A 5 64.56 -11.84 -8.69
C GLU A 5 63.51 -10.91 -9.28
N GLU A 6 62.78 -11.40 -10.28
CA GLU A 6 61.59 -10.72 -10.82
C GLU A 6 60.40 -11.06 -9.93
N ALA A 7 59.96 -10.10 -9.13
CA ALA A 7 58.75 -10.21 -8.34
C ALA A 7 57.52 -10.16 -9.26
N CYS A 8 56.76 -11.25 -9.29
CA CYS A 8 55.47 -11.35 -9.96
C CYS A 8 54.46 -10.48 -9.21
N VAL A 9 54.11 -9.32 -9.77
CA VAL A 9 53.02 -8.47 -9.28
C VAL A 9 51.72 -9.13 -9.73
N VAL A 10 51.08 -9.86 -8.82
CA VAL A 10 49.72 -10.39 -9.02
C VAL A 10 48.74 -9.24 -8.82
N GLU A 11 48.13 -8.75 -9.90
CA GLU A 11 47.07 -7.74 -9.80
C GLU A 11 45.80 -8.31 -9.13
N PRO A 12 45.09 -7.53 -8.30
CA PRO A 12 43.95 -7.99 -7.51
C PRO A 12 42.68 -8.12 -8.36
N ALA A 13 42.52 -9.26 -9.05
CA ALA A 13 41.32 -9.59 -9.82
C ALA A 13 40.06 -9.94 -8.96
N SER A 14 40.09 -9.75 -7.64
CA SER A 14 39.04 -10.22 -6.72
C SER A 14 38.05 -9.16 -6.22
N ALA A 15 38.38 -7.86 -6.33
CA ALA A 15 37.54 -6.79 -5.78
C ALA A 15 36.30 -6.48 -6.64
N THR A 16 36.43 -6.57 -7.96
CA THR A 16 35.34 -6.26 -8.91
C THR A 16 34.21 -7.28 -8.86
N CYS A 17 34.54 -8.57 -8.63
CA CYS A 17 33.56 -9.65 -8.56
C CYS A 17 32.63 -9.52 -7.34
N ALA A 18 33.18 -9.17 -6.17
CA ALA A 18 32.36 -9.00 -4.96
C ALA A 18 31.40 -7.80 -5.08
N GLU A 19 31.85 -6.71 -5.69
CA GLU A 19 31.02 -5.52 -5.90
C GLU A 19 29.88 -5.78 -6.89
N GLU A 20 30.13 -6.54 -7.96
CA GLU A 20 29.10 -6.92 -8.94
C GLU A 20 28.00 -7.77 -8.29
N VAL A 21 28.37 -8.72 -7.43
CA VAL A 21 27.41 -9.53 -6.65
C VAL A 21 26.56 -8.66 -5.71
N GLN A 22 27.19 -7.71 -5.02
CA GLN A 22 26.47 -6.80 -4.12
C GLN A 22 25.52 -5.86 -4.88
N LEU A 23 25.92 -5.36 -6.05
CA LEU A 23 25.05 -4.52 -6.89
C LEU A 23 23.87 -5.32 -7.46
N SER A 24 24.10 -6.57 -7.86
CA SER A 24 23.03 -7.46 -8.30
C SER A 24 22.03 -7.75 -7.18
N ALA A 25 22.51 -7.98 -5.95
CA ALA A 25 21.64 -8.19 -4.79
C ALA A 25 20.88 -6.91 -4.39
N ALA A 26 21.55 -5.76 -4.43
CA ALA A 26 20.94 -4.46 -4.18
C ALA A 26 19.83 -4.15 -5.18
N LYS A 27 20.04 -4.48 -6.46
CA LYS A 27 19.02 -4.34 -7.51
C LYS A 27 17.82 -5.24 -7.25
N ALA A 28 18.06 -6.51 -6.94
CA ALA A 28 16.97 -7.43 -6.62
C ALA A 28 16.19 -7.00 -5.36
N LEU A 29 16.86 -6.38 -4.39
CA LEU A 29 16.22 -5.80 -3.20
C LEU A 29 15.40 -4.56 -3.58
N PHE A 30 15.93 -3.67 -4.41
CA PHE A 30 15.25 -2.48 -4.92
C PHE A 30 13.97 -2.86 -5.66
N ASP A 31 14.04 -3.80 -6.60
CA ASP A 31 12.89 -4.28 -7.39
C ASP A 31 11.78 -4.92 -6.52
N VAL A 32 12.12 -5.39 -5.31
CA VAL A 32 11.13 -5.93 -4.35
C VAL A 32 10.43 -4.81 -3.59
N VAL A 33 11.12 -3.71 -3.32
CA VAL A 33 10.59 -2.54 -2.60
C VAL A 33 9.82 -1.62 -3.54
N ASP A 34 10.30 -1.46 -4.78
CA ASP A 34 9.66 -0.72 -5.87
C ASP A 34 8.42 -1.48 -6.36
N SER A 35 7.27 -1.13 -5.80
CA SER A 35 6.04 -1.90 -5.99
C SER A 35 5.29 -1.47 -7.25
N ASP A 36 5.48 -0.22 -7.68
CA ASP A 36 4.86 0.35 -8.87
C ASP A 36 5.74 0.23 -10.13
N GLY A 37 7.02 -0.13 -9.96
CA GLY A 37 7.98 -0.32 -11.04
C GLY A 37 8.38 0.99 -11.70
N SER A 38 8.28 2.10 -10.98
CA SER A 38 8.65 3.43 -11.46
C SER A 38 10.15 3.60 -11.63
N GLY A 39 10.96 2.77 -10.97
CA GLY A 39 12.41 2.92 -10.89
C GLY A 39 12.87 3.91 -9.81
N GLU A 40 11.94 4.39 -8.98
CA GLU A 40 12.19 5.29 -7.85
C GLU A 40 11.44 4.78 -6.61
N LEU A 41 12.05 4.85 -5.43
CA LEU A 41 11.40 4.42 -4.19
C LEU A 41 10.75 5.58 -3.48
N SER A 42 9.43 5.57 -3.43
CA SER A 42 8.70 6.50 -2.58
C SER A 42 8.81 6.12 -1.09
N ARG A 43 8.63 7.11 -0.21
CA ARG A 43 8.58 6.88 1.24
C ARG A 43 7.55 5.82 1.63
N ASP A 44 6.39 5.84 0.98
CA ASP A 44 5.29 4.94 1.26
C ASP A 44 5.61 3.50 0.85
N GLU A 45 6.42 3.29 -0.18
CA GLU A 45 6.89 1.96 -0.60
C GLU A 45 7.94 1.39 0.35
N VAL A 46 8.85 2.22 0.85
CA VAL A 46 9.83 1.80 1.86
C VAL A 46 9.14 1.36 3.16
N ILE A 47 8.07 2.06 3.56
CA ILE A 47 7.22 1.67 4.71
C ILE A 47 6.34 0.45 4.35
N GLY A 48 5.73 0.50 3.17
CA GLY A 48 4.73 -0.44 2.66
C GLY A 48 5.30 -1.80 2.28
N SER A 49 6.58 -1.88 1.96
CA SER A 49 7.34 -3.13 1.78
C SER A 49 7.73 -3.76 3.12
N GLY A 50 7.86 -2.95 4.17
CA GLY A 50 8.34 -3.37 5.49
C GLY A 50 9.86 -3.33 5.61
N PHE A 51 10.53 -2.81 4.57
CA PHE A 51 11.98 -2.61 4.56
C PHE A 51 12.43 -1.70 5.70
N HIS A 52 11.68 -0.64 6.00
CA HIS A 52 11.95 0.22 7.16
C HIS A 52 11.97 -0.56 8.49
N SER A 53 11.07 -1.51 8.69
CA SER A 53 11.03 -2.31 9.92
C SER A 53 12.28 -3.19 10.05
N LEU A 54 12.78 -3.73 8.92
CA LEU A 54 14.03 -4.49 8.88
C LEU A 54 15.23 -3.57 9.16
N LEU A 55 15.30 -2.41 8.51
CA LEU A 55 16.37 -1.44 8.74
C LEU A 55 16.45 -1.02 10.22
N ARG A 56 15.30 -0.76 10.84
CA ARG A 56 15.21 -0.44 12.25
C ARG A 56 15.66 -1.60 13.14
N HIS A 57 15.31 -2.83 12.79
CA HIS A 57 15.64 -4.01 13.58
C HIS A 57 17.13 -4.37 13.50
N TYR A 58 17.70 -4.39 12.30
CA TYR A 58 19.07 -4.85 12.05
C TYR A 58 20.13 -3.76 12.24
N TYR A 59 19.82 -2.51 11.84
CA TYR A 59 20.80 -1.42 11.81
C TYR A 59 20.49 -0.32 12.82
N GLY A 60 19.38 -0.44 13.58
CA GLY A 60 19.01 0.54 14.61
C GLY A 60 18.58 1.89 14.05
N ILE A 61 18.30 1.99 12.75
CA ILE A 61 17.89 3.23 12.08
C ILE A 61 16.47 3.57 12.56
N GLY A 62 16.36 4.62 13.36
CA GLY A 62 15.12 4.99 14.03
C GLY A 62 14.11 5.65 13.09
N GLU A 63 14.60 6.38 12.10
CA GLU A 63 13.78 7.18 11.19
C GLU A 63 14.20 6.99 9.73
N ILE A 64 13.22 6.79 8.84
CA ILE A 64 13.41 6.74 7.38
C ILE A 64 14.10 8.00 6.86
N ASP A 65 13.90 9.12 7.54
CA ASP A 65 14.44 10.41 7.16
C ASP A 65 15.98 10.40 7.19
N GLU A 66 16.60 9.55 8.02
CA GLU A 66 18.06 9.34 8.02
C GLU A 66 18.53 8.64 6.74
N LEU A 67 17.75 7.70 6.20
CA LEU A 67 18.08 7.01 4.95
C LEU A 67 18.01 7.96 3.75
N PHE A 68 16.97 8.79 3.69
CA PHE A 68 16.81 9.79 2.63
C PHE A 68 17.84 10.90 2.75
N ALA A 69 18.14 11.36 3.97
CA ALA A 69 19.19 12.35 4.22
C ALA A 69 20.59 11.84 3.86
N ALA A 70 20.88 10.55 4.06
CA ALA A 70 22.16 9.94 3.67
C ALA A 70 22.36 9.90 2.14
N SER A 71 21.28 9.89 1.36
CA SER A 71 21.35 9.85 -0.10
C SER A 71 21.74 11.21 -0.72
N ASP A 72 21.39 12.30 -0.03
CA ASP A 72 21.65 13.69 -0.40
C ASP A 72 23.10 14.13 -0.23
N GLY A 73 24.01 13.19 0.08
CA GLY A 73 25.45 13.40 0.14
C GLY A 73 26.01 13.97 -1.16
N SER A 74 25.98 15.29 -1.27
CA SER A 74 26.63 16.10 -2.28
C SER A 74 28.13 15.88 -2.18
N ASP A 75 28.75 15.43 -3.27
CA ASP A 75 30.19 15.28 -3.40
C ASP A 75 30.89 16.62 -3.07
N GLY A 76 31.50 16.69 -1.89
CA GLY A 76 32.66 17.55 -1.63
C GLY A 76 32.48 19.07 -1.65
N GLY A 77 31.27 19.62 -1.51
CA GLY A 77 31.07 21.06 -1.33
C GLY A 77 30.92 21.42 0.15
N ALA A 78 31.95 21.99 0.77
CA ALA A 78 31.94 22.47 2.15
C ALA A 78 30.61 23.16 2.54
N ALA A 79 29.91 22.54 3.49
CA ALA A 79 28.64 22.99 4.03
C ALA A 79 28.79 24.40 4.66
N GLY A 80 28.29 25.41 3.94
CA GLY A 80 27.89 26.67 4.55
C GLY A 80 26.63 26.42 5.39
N ALA A 81 26.67 26.78 6.67
CA ALA A 81 25.63 26.59 7.69
C ALA A 81 24.31 27.38 7.46
N ASN A 82 23.93 27.62 6.20
CA ASN A 82 22.73 28.37 5.80
C ASN A 82 21.83 27.54 4.86
N ALA A 83 21.66 26.25 5.13
CA ALA A 83 20.62 25.47 4.45
C ALA A 83 19.25 26.01 4.93
N ALA A 84 18.55 26.73 4.05
CA ALA A 84 17.25 27.28 4.34
C ALA A 84 16.25 26.17 4.75
N PRO A 85 15.35 26.40 5.72
CA PRO A 85 14.37 25.43 6.23
C PRO A 85 13.21 25.18 5.24
N GLY A 86 13.54 24.90 3.98
CA GLY A 86 12.62 24.60 2.90
C GLY A 86 13.25 23.75 1.80
N ALA A 87 14.39 23.09 2.09
CA ALA A 87 14.95 22.06 1.21
C ALA A 87 13.85 21.03 0.96
N ARG A 88 13.45 20.92 -0.32
CA ARG A 88 12.42 20.02 -0.80
C ARG A 88 12.72 18.64 -0.23
N MET A 89 11.80 18.11 0.59
CA MET A 89 11.79 16.69 0.91
C MET A 89 11.82 15.96 -0.43
N GLN A 90 12.97 15.39 -0.80
CA GLN A 90 13.00 14.40 -1.86
C GLN A 90 12.04 13.31 -1.44
N ARG A 91 10.99 13.11 -2.24
CA ARG A 91 9.94 12.14 -1.95
C ARG A 91 10.31 10.75 -2.43
N GLU A 92 11.31 10.66 -3.30
CA GLU A 92 11.64 9.52 -4.13
C GLU A 92 13.16 9.30 -4.13
N LEU A 93 13.60 8.04 -4.02
CA LEU A 93 15.00 7.62 -4.10
C LEU A 93 15.23 6.84 -5.39
N SER A 94 16.10 7.33 -6.26
CA SER A 94 16.60 6.53 -7.39
C SER A 94 17.42 5.32 -6.92
N PHE A 95 17.61 4.34 -7.80
CA PHE A 95 18.45 3.17 -7.51
C PHE A 95 19.86 3.53 -7.04
N GLU A 96 20.50 4.52 -7.65
CA GLU A 96 21.86 4.96 -7.27
C GLU A 96 21.89 5.54 -5.86
N GLN A 97 20.88 6.35 -5.51
CA GLN A 97 20.71 6.91 -4.17
C GLN A 97 20.44 5.83 -3.13
N PHE A 98 19.61 4.84 -3.47
CA PHE A 98 19.36 3.68 -2.62
C PHE A 98 20.63 2.88 -2.36
N VAL A 99 21.41 2.55 -3.40
CA VAL A 99 22.69 1.82 -3.26
C VAL A 99 23.66 2.60 -2.39
N ARG A 100 23.76 3.93 -2.58
CA ARG A 100 24.61 4.81 -1.76
C ARG A 100 24.18 4.78 -0.29
N ALA A 101 22.90 4.96 -0.02
CA ALA A 101 22.35 4.93 1.33
C ALA A 101 22.55 3.55 1.99
N ALA A 102 22.25 2.47 1.27
CA ALA A 102 22.44 1.09 1.73
C ALA A 102 23.90 0.74 2.02
N ARG A 103 24.85 1.27 1.24
CA ARG A 103 26.30 1.15 1.51
C ARG A 103 26.69 1.89 2.77
N ALA A 104 26.21 3.12 2.95
CA ALA A 104 26.56 3.96 4.10
C ALA A 104 26.19 3.30 5.44
N ILE A 105 25.09 2.53 5.46
CA ILE A 105 24.60 1.82 6.65
C ILE A 105 25.07 0.37 6.73
N GLY A 106 25.86 -0.12 5.76
CA GLY A 106 26.37 -1.49 5.73
C GLY A 106 25.33 -2.56 5.33
N ALA A 107 24.15 -2.16 4.86
CA ALA A 107 23.05 -3.07 4.53
C ALA A 107 23.30 -3.96 3.30
N LEU A 108 24.21 -3.56 2.40
CA LEU A 108 24.52 -4.35 1.22
C LEU A 108 25.24 -5.69 1.51
N SER A 109 25.89 -5.79 2.66
CA SER A 109 26.55 -7.04 3.08
C SER A 109 25.52 -8.16 3.31
N ASP A 110 24.29 -7.80 3.69
CA ASP A 110 23.20 -8.72 4.02
C ASP A 110 22.01 -8.59 3.04
N ALA A 111 22.23 -8.01 1.86
CA ALA A 111 21.15 -7.68 0.92
C ALA A 111 20.28 -8.90 0.54
N GLU A 112 20.87 -10.08 0.36
CA GLU A 112 20.11 -11.29 0.03
C GLU A 112 19.27 -11.79 1.21
N THR A 113 19.77 -11.67 2.44
CA THR A 113 19.01 -11.98 3.66
C THR A 113 17.81 -11.04 3.79
N LEU A 114 18.03 -9.74 3.64
CA LEU A 114 16.97 -8.73 3.68
C LEU A 114 15.93 -8.97 2.58
N ARG A 115 16.37 -9.35 1.38
CA ARG A 115 15.49 -9.69 0.26
C ARG A 115 14.62 -10.91 0.58
N LEU A 116 15.19 -11.99 1.09
CA LEU A 116 14.44 -13.19 1.45
C LEU A 116 13.42 -12.91 2.56
N GLU A 117 13.78 -12.10 3.55
CA GLU A 117 12.85 -11.69 4.60
C GLU A 117 11.73 -10.80 4.08
N LEU A 118 12.03 -9.87 3.16
CA LEU A 118 11.00 -9.06 2.51
C LEU A 118 10.04 -9.90 1.68
N LEU A 119 10.55 -10.85 0.90
CA LEU A 119 9.69 -11.77 0.11
C LEU A 119 8.79 -12.58 1.03
N ARG A 120 9.34 -13.13 2.12
CA ARG A 120 8.56 -13.87 3.11
C ARG A 120 7.48 -13.00 3.77
N ASN A 121 7.82 -11.75 4.11
CA ASN A 121 6.86 -10.81 4.71
C ASN A 121 5.82 -10.34 3.68
N ARG A 122 6.20 -10.23 2.39
CA ARG A 122 5.30 -9.87 1.30
C ARG A 122 4.19 -10.90 1.13
N ASP A 123 4.52 -12.19 1.11
CA ASP A 123 3.51 -13.26 1.02
C ASP A 123 2.49 -13.19 2.17
N VAL A 124 2.96 -12.92 3.39
CA VAL A 124 2.08 -12.76 4.56
C VAL A 124 1.20 -11.52 4.41
N ARG A 125 1.75 -10.41 3.93
CA ARG A 125 1.00 -9.15 3.73
C ARG A 125 -0.02 -9.26 2.61
N ASP A 126 0.33 -9.96 1.53
CA ASP A 126 -0.56 -10.22 0.41
C ASP A 126 -1.68 -11.18 0.82
N ALA A 127 -1.37 -12.22 1.61
CA ALA A 127 -2.37 -13.10 2.21
C ALA A 127 -3.30 -12.33 3.16
N ASP A 128 -2.76 -11.46 4.00
CA ASP A 128 -3.56 -10.61 4.89
C ASP A 128 -4.40 -9.60 4.11
N ALA A 129 -3.87 -9.02 3.03
CA ALA A 129 -4.60 -8.10 2.16
C ALA A 129 -5.74 -8.83 1.45
N ALA A 130 -5.49 -10.02 0.91
CA ALA A 130 -6.52 -10.87 0.31
C ALA A 130 -7.59 -11.26 1.35
N GLY A 131 -7.18 -11.62 2.56
CA GLY A 131 -8.08 -11.92 3.68
C GLY A 131 -8.94 -10.72 4.08
N ARG A 132 -8.38 -9.50 4.09
CA ARG A 132 -9.13 -8.27 4.31
C ARG A 132 -10.13 -7.99 3.19
N ARG A 133 -9.70 -8.08 1.92
CA ARG A 133 -10.58 -7.90 0.75
C ARG A 133 -11.75 -8.88 0.78
N HIS A 134 -11.49 -10.15 1.11
CA HIS A 134 -12.53 -11.17 1.24
C HIS A 134 -13.60 -10.80 2.27
N ARG A 135 -13.22 -10.34 3.48
CA ARG A 135 -14.17 -9.88 4.50
C ARG A 135 -15.02 -8.69 4.02
N HIS A 136 -14.44 -7.79 3.23
CA HIS A 136 -15.15 -6.64 2.68
C HIS A 136 -16.13 -7.06 1.57
N SER A 137 -15.72 -8.01 0.70
CA SER A 137 -16.60 -8.66 -0.27
C SER A 137 -17.82 -9.30 0.40
N GLU A 138 -17.59 -10.15 1.40
CA GLU A 138 -18.68 -10.86 2.12
C GLU A 138 -19.66 -9.88 2.77
N ARG A 139 -19.14 -8.81 3.38
CA ARG A 139 -19.98 -7.76 3.97
C ARG A 139 -20.82 -7.03 2.91
N PHE A 140 -20.23 -6.73 1.75
CA PHE A 140 -20.96 -6.11 0.65
C PHE A 140 -22.08 -7.02 0.13
N ASP A 141 -21.78 -8.32 -0.05
CA ASP A 141 -22.76 -9.31 -0.48
C ASP A 141 -23.91 -9.46 0.55
N ALA A 142 -23.60 -9.41 1.86
CA ALA A 142 -24.61 -9.43 2.90
C ALA A 142 -25.53 -8.19 2.87
N MET A 143 -24.99 -7.00 2.57
CA MET A 143 -25.81 -5.80 2.35
C MET A 143 -26.75 -5.98 1.17
N LEU A 144 -26.23 -6.47 0.03
CA LEU A 144 -27.04 -6.74 -1.16
C LEU A 144 -28.14 -7.78 -0.91
N ALA A 145 -27.85 -8.83 -0.15
CA ALA A 145 -28.85 -9.83 0.24
C ALA A 145 -29.98 -9.18 1.06
N THR A 146 -29.64 -8.29 2.00
CA THR A 146 -30.62 -7.53 2.77
C THR A 146 -31.50 -6.65 1.87
N PHE A 147 -30.90 -5.99 0.88
CA PHE A 147 -31.65 -5.21 -0.12
C PHE A 147 -32.56 -6.09 -0.97
N ALA A 148 -32.07 -7.26 -1.39
CA ALA A 148 -32.86 -8.21 -2.16
C ALA A 148 -34.10 -8.63 -1.37
N ASP A 149 -33.94 -8.96 -0.09
CA ASP A 149 -35.06 -9.32 0.81
C ASP A 149 -36.12 -8.23 0.88
N TRP A 150 -35.74 -6.95 0.88
CA TRP A 150 -36.70 -5.82 0.85
C TRP A 150 -37.45 -5.70 -0.49
N THR A 151 -36.89 -6.23 -1.58
CA THR A 151 -37.54 -6.23 -2.90
C THR A 151 -38.43 -7.46 -3.12
N VAL A 152 -38.15 -8.58 -2.45
CA VAL A 152 -38.99 -9.79 -2.53
C VAL A 152 -40.37 -9.48 -1.95
N GLY A 153 -41.42 -9.68 -2.75
CA GLY A 153 -42.80 -9.40 -2.36
C GLY A 153 -43.35 -8.04 -2.79
N GLY A 154 -42.58 -7.26 -3.56
CA GLY A 154 -43.03 -5.97 -4.07
C GLY A 154 -43.18 -4.89 -2.98
N GLU A 155 -42.55 -5.10 -1.82
CA GLU A 155 -42.56 -4.12 -0.73
C GLU A 155 -41.77 -2.85 -1.08
N GLU A 156 -40.91 -2.88 -2.11
CA GLU A 156 -40.18 -1.71 -2.61
C GLU A 156 -41.09 -0.49 -2.86
N GLY A 157 -42.14 -0.67 -3.67
CA GLY A 157 -43.06 0.43 -4.00
C GLY A 157 -43.79 0.96 -2.76
N ARG A 158 -44.04 0.10 -1.77
CA ARG A 158 -44.69 0.46 -0.50
C ARG A 158 -43.74 1.21 0.42
N LEU A 159 -42.51 0.73 0.57
CA LEU A 159 -41.46 1.41 1.34
C LEU A 159 -41.22 2.81 0.79
N LEU A 160 -41.19 2.98 -0.53
CA LEU A 160 -41.06 4.29 -1.16
C LEU A 160 -42.27 5.20 -0.89
N ALA A 161 -43.49 4.65 -0.87
CA ALA A 161 -44.70 5.40 -0.58
C ALA A 161 -44.79 5.85 0.89
N GLU A 162 -44.33 5.02 1.83
CA GLU A 162 -44.36 5.30 3.28
C GLU A 162 -43.30 6.34 3.70
N VAL A 163 -42.24 6.50 2.92
CA VAL A 163 -41.20 7.52 3.18
C VAL A 163 -41.77 8.89 2.83
N GLY A 164 -42.14 9.67 3.84
CA GLY A 164 -42.72 11.02 3.64
C GLY A 164 -41.76 12.04 3.04
N ASN A 165 -40.45 11.84 3.14
CA ASN A 165 -39.44 12.76 2.59
C ASN A 165 -39.12 12.42 1.12
N GLU A 166 -39.43 13.33 0.20
CA GLU A 166 -39.25 13.13 -1.25
C GLU A 166 -37.79 12.91 -1.66
N ARG A 167 -36.85 13.64 -1.05
CA ARG A 167 -35.42 13.50 -1.35
C ARG A 167 -34.90 12.13 -0.92
N LEU A 168 -35.27 11.69 0.27
CA LEU A 168 -34.90 10.37 0.75
C LEU A 168 -35.54 9.28 -0.10
N ARG A 169 -36.81 9.44 -0.50
CA ARG A 169 -37.50 8.54 -1.44
C ARG A 169 -36.74 8.40 -2.76
N ALA A 170 -36.27 9.51 -3.33
CA ALA A 170 -35.47 9.48 -4.56
C ALA A 170 -34.14 8.74 -4.37
N VAL A 171 -33.46 8.95 -3.24
CA VAL A 171 -32.22 8.22 -2.90
C VAL A 171 -32.49 6.72 -2.77
N LEU A 172 -33.53 6.33 -2.04
CA LEU A 172 -33.92 4.93 -1.87
C LEU A 172 -34.25 4.27 -3.23
N GLY A 173 -35.02 4.96 -4.07
CA GLY A 173 -35.32 4.49 -5.43
C GLY A 173 -34.05 4.31 -6.27
N GLY A 174 -33.10 5.24 -6.17
CA GLY A 174 -31.79 5.13 -6.80
C GLY A 174 -30.99 3.91 -6.28
N CYS A 175 -31.01 3.65 -4.98
CA CYS A 175 -30.36 2.48 -4.39
C CYS A 175 -30.97 1.17 -4.90
N PHE A 176 -32.30 1.04 -4.95
CA PHE A 176 -32.96 -0.15 -5.49
C PHE A 176 -32.72 -0.32 -7.00
N ALA A 177 -32.68 0.77 -7.76
CA ALA A 177 -32.32 0.73 -9.18
C ALA A 177 -30.87 0.28 -9.37
N GLY A 178 -29.94 0.82 -8.58
CA GLY A 178 -28.53 0.46 -8.59
C GLY A 178 -28.31 -1.01 -8.22
N ALA A 179 -28.97 -1.51 -7.17
CA ALA A 179 -28.87 -2.91 -6.73
C ALA A 179 -29.36 -3.92 -7.78
N ARG A 180 -30.25 -3.52 -8.68
CA ARG A 180 -30.73 -4.37 -9.80
C ARG A 180 -29.77 -4.39 -10.99
N ASN A 181 -28.89 -3.39 -11.13
CA ASN A 181 -27.93 -3.32 -12.21
C ASN A 181 -26.64 -4.06 -11.84
N ARG A 182 -26.44 -5.25 -12.40
CA ARG A 182 -25.25 -6.09 -12.13
C ARG A 182 -23.93 -5.41 -12.43
N GLN A 183 -23.84 -4.57 -13.45
CA GLN A 183 -22.61 -3.86 -13.80
C GLN A 183 -22.27 -2.81 -12.73
N VAL A 184 -23.28 -2.08 -12.27
CA VAL A 184 -23.12 -1.09 -11.18
C VAL A 184 -22.73 -1.79 -9.88
N VAL A 185 -23.39 -2.90 -9.54
CA VAL A 185 -23.07 -3.70 -8.35
C VAL A 185 -21.64 -4.22 -8.40
N SER A 186 -21.20 -4.77 -9.54
CA SER A 186 -19.84 -5.26 -9.71
C SER A 186 -18.80 -4.14 -9.56
N ALA A 187 -19.05 -2.97 -10.16
CA ALA A 187 -18.14 -1.83 -10.04
C ALA A 187 -18.08 -1.30 -8.60
N LEU A 188 -19.24 -1.16 -7.94
CA LEU A 188 -19.31 -0.72 -6.55
C LEU A 188 -18.65 -1.71 -5.59
N LYS A 189 -18.73 -3.01 -5.86
CA LYS A 189 -18.07 -4.05 -5.05
C LYS A 189 -16.55 -3.89 -5.07
N ILE A 190 -15.95 -3.72 -6.25
CA ILE A 190 -14.51 -3.47 -6.39
C ILE A 190 -14.11 -2.21 -5.62
N LEU A 191 -14.86 -1.11 -5.81
CA LEU A 191 -14.60 0.14 -5.10
C LEU A 191 -14.75 -0.01 -3.57
N TYR A 192 -15.69 -0.83 -3.11
CA TYR A 192 -15.91 -1.09 -1.68
C TYR A 192 -14.77 -1.92 -1.06
N GLU A 193 -14.23 -2.88 -1.81
CA GLU A 193 -13.08 -3.69 -1.40
C GLU A 193 -11.80 -2.86 -1.32
N ASP A 194 -11.57 -1.98 -2.30
CA ASP A 194 -10.27 -1.31 -2.47
C ASP A 194 -10.22 0.11 -1.87
N HIS A 195 -11.35 0.80 -1.71
CA HIS A 195 -11.37 2.22 -1.32
C HIS A 195 -12.08 2.47 0.02
N ALA A 196 -11.30 2.59 1.10
CA ALA A 196 -11.83 2.71 2.48
C ALA A 196 -12.83 3.87 2.69
N PRO A 197 -12.64 5.10 2.16
CA PRO A 197 -13.66 6.14 2.25
C PRO A 197 -15.01 5.78 1.63
N LEU A 198 -15.01 5.08 0.49
CA LEU A 198 -16.25 4.65 -0.16
C LEU A 198 -16.94 3.56 0.64
N ARG A 199 -16.15 2.68 1.25
CA ARG A 199 -16.63 1.66 2.18
C ARG A 199 -17.40 2.26 3.37
N MET A 200 -16.80 3.24 4.04
CA MET A 200 -17.43 3.93 5.18
C MET A 200 -18.71 4.65 4.75
N GLY A 201 -18.71 5.28 3.58
CA GLY A 201 -19.91 5.89 3.00
C GLY A 201 -21.02 4.87 2.73
N GLY A 202 -20.68 3.73 2.15
CA GLY A 202 -21.60 2.62 1.89
C GLY A 202 -22.22 2.07 3.17
N ASP A 203 -21.41 1.81 4.20
CA ASP A 203 -21.87 1.36 5.51
C ASP A 203 -22.84 2.36 6.17
N LEU A 204 -22.56 3.66 6.06
CA LEU A 204 -23.41 4.71 6.61
C LEU A 204 -24.76 4.79 5.88
N ILE A 205 -24.74 4.76 4.55
CA ILE A 205 -25.96 4.76 3.73
C ILE A 205 -26.80 3.53 4.05
N PHE A 206 -26.18 2.34 4.09
CA PHE A 206 -26.87 1.09 4.44
C PHE A 206 -27.50 1.17 5.84
N GLY A 207 -26.76 1.65 6.84
CA GLY A 207 -27.28 1.83 8.20
C GLY A 207 -28.46 2.79 8.28
N LEU A 208 -28.45 3.88 7.50
CA LEU A 208 -29.59 4.80 7.40
C LEU A 208 -30.80 4.11 6.77
N MET A 209 -30.60 3.38 5.67
CA MET A 209 -31.67 2.67 4.98
C MET A 209 -32.33 1.62 5.87
N THR A 210 -31.54 0.80 6.56
CA THR A 210 -32.04 -0.22 7.49
C THR A 210 -32.92 0.38 8.59
N ARG A 211 -32.56 1.56 9.12
CA ARG A 211 -33.38 2.26 10.12
C ARG A 211 -34.71 2.74 9.55
N VAL A 212 -34.69 3.27 8.32
CA VAL A 212 -35.90 3.76 7.64
C VAL A 212 -36.86 2.60 7.37
N VAL A 213 -36.36 1.49 6.81
CA VAL A 213 -37.16 0.30 6.50
C VAL A 213 -37.74 -0.32 7.78
N HIS A 214 -36.93 -0.52 8.81
CA HIS A 214 -37.42 -1.04 10.09
C HIS A 214 -38.36 -0.06 10.82
N GLY A 215 -38.18 1.25 10.63
CA GLY A 215 -39.10 2.28 11.14
C GLY A 215 -40.49 2.13 10.53
N ALA A 216 -40.55 2.06 9.19
CA ALA A 216 -41.75 1.83 8.40
C ALA A 216 -42.48 0.54 8.83
N GLN A 217 -41.76 -0.58 8.89
CA GLN A 217 -42.33 -1.89 9.30
C GLN A 217 -42.90 -1.88 10.73
N ARG A 218 -42.25 -1.18 11.67
CA ARG A 218 -42.75 -1.06 13.05
C ARG A 218 -44.02 -0.22 13.14
N ALA A 219 -44.07 0.90 12.43
CA ALA A 219 -45.26 1.75 12.38
C ALA A 219 -46.47 0.95 11.85
N ARG A 220 -46.25 0.11 10.84
CA ARG A 220 -47.27 -0.77 10.27
C ARG A 220 -47.78 -1.83 11.25
N LYS A 221 -46.89 -2.45 12.03
CA LYS A 221 -47.30 -3.48 13.01
C LYS A 221 -48.16 -2.91 14.16
N ALA A 222 -48.11 -1.60 14.38
CA ALA A 222 -48.84 -0.92 15.44
C ALA A 222 -50.21 -0.36 15.01
N ALA A 223 -50.47 -0.27 13.70
CA ALA A 223 -51.75 0.15 13.12
C ALA A 223 -52.66 -1.06 12.88
#